data_AF-A0A6G8QD54-F1
#
_entry.id   AF-A0A6G8QD54-F1
#
_cell.length_a   1.000
_cell.length_b   1.000
_cell.length_c   1.000
_cell.angle_alpha   90.00
_cell.angle_beta   90.00
_cell.angle_gamma   90.00
#
_symmetry.space_group_name_H-M   'P 1'
#
loop_
_entity.id
_entity.type
_entity.pdbx_description
1 polymer ?
#
loop_
_entity_poly.entity_id
_entity_poly.type
_entity_poly.pdbx_seq_one_letter_code
_entity_poly.pdbx_strand_id
1 'polypeptide(L)'
;MEEGYSGTAAREAYLYWAGVGAFLVRDGREIVVDPAPEAGERVYRNFVSGPVLSVLLQQRGFLILHASAVSVCGMAVAFLGPKGWGKSTTAAALHARGHPLVADDVTAVRTDETGPPVVSPGAPQLKLWPEAVASLGEDPDDLPRLHPDFQKRTRPAMAGFVPSSLPLGRVYLLGVLGDGEGGARIDPLGPQQALVESVRHTFGSEALIAVGGSPHFFQCANVVNNVTFGHLRRPRSLAELSEVARLIEEDLERPHSS
;
A
#
# COMPACT_ATOMS: atom_id res chain seq x y z
N MET A 1 0.86 19.41 -5.44
CA MET A 1 -0.22 19.02 -6.37
C MET A 1 -1.51 19.17 -5.60
N GLU A 2 -2.27 20.22 -5.89
CA GLU A 2 -3.67 20.33 -5.45
C GLU A 2 -4.47 19.19 -6.08
N GLU A 3 -5.27 18.50 -5.27
CA GLU A 3 -6.23 17.53 -5.78
C GLU A 3 -7.29 18.28 -6.58
N GLY A 4 -7.42 17.93 -7.86
CA GLY A 4 -8.45 18.46 -8.72
C GLY A 4 -9.81 17.84 -8.42
N TYR A 5 -10.86 18.57 -8.80
CA TYR A 5 -12.27 18.21 -8.68
C TYR A 5 -12.54 16.72 -8.92
N SER A 6 -13.14 16.04 -7.94
CA SER A 6 -13.66 14.69 -8.07
C SER A 6 -15.19 14.70 -8.03
N GLY A 7 -15.81 14.10 -9.04
CA GLY A 7 -17.24 13.80 -9.07
C GLY A 7 -17.41 12.30 -9.01
N THR A 8 -18.04 11.78 -7.96
CA THR A 8 -18.20 10.34 -7.75
C THR A 8 -19.68 9.98 -7.66
N ALA A 9 -20.15 9.17 -8.60
CA ALA A 9 -21.33 8.34 -8.47
C ALA A 9 -20.89 6.90 -8.25
N ALA A 10 -21.74 6.04 -7.68
CA ALA A 10 -21.37 4.66 -7.36
C ALA A 10 -20.81 3.84 -8.55
N ARG A 11 -21.13 4.26 -9.78
CA ARG A 11 -20.75 3.56 -11.03
C ARG A 11 -19.82 4.36 -11.93
N GLU A 12 -19.68 5.67 -11.70
CA GLU A 12 -18.81 6.53 -12.50
C GLU A 12 -18.03 7.47 -11.59
N ALA A 13 -16.72 7.57 -11.81
CA ALA A 13 -15.88 8.50 -11.08
C ALA A 13 -15.01 9.28 -12.06
N TYR A 14 -15.10 10.61 -11.96
CA TYR A 14 -14.23 11.53 -12.67
C TYR A 14 -13.13 12.03 -11.75
N LEU A 15 -11.89 11.91 -12.18
CA LEU A 15 -10.69 12.32 -11.45
C LEU A 15 -9.86 13.25 -12.34
N TYR A 16 -9.32 14.31 -11.77
CA TYR A 16 -8.50 15.26 -12.51
C TYR A 16 -7.30 15.69 -11.68
N TRP A 17 -6.13 15.75 -12.33
CA TRP A 17 -4.93 16.34 -11.75
C TRP A 17 -4.31 17.30 -12.75
N ALA A 18 -4.07 18.54 -12.30
CA ALA A 18 -3.40 19.56 -13.10
C ALA A 18 -2.02 19.07 -13.55
N GLY A 19 -1.72 19.22 -14.84
CA GLY A 19 -0.47 18.76 -15.46
C GLY A 19 -0.39 17.25 -15.74
N VAL A 20 -1.39 16.46 -15.34
CA VAL A 20 -1.46 15.02 -15.61
C VAL A 20 -2.55 14.70 -16.61
N GLY A 21 -3.77 15.20 -16.38
CA GLY A 21 -4.94 14.93 -17.21
C GLY A 21 -6.18 14.53 -16.41
N ALA A 22 -7.21 14.13 -17.16
CA ALA A 22 -8.48 13.65 -16.65
C ALA A 22 -8.63 12.14 -16.83
N PHE A 23 -9.36 11.52 -15.91
CA PHE A 23 -9.63 10.10 -15.88
C PHE A 23 -11.10 9.86 -15.58
N LEU A 24 -11.71 8.95 -16.33
CA LEU A 24 -13.07 8.49 -16.09
C LEU A 24 -13.06 6.98 -15.83
N VAL A 25 -13.53 6.59 -14.65
CA VAL A 25 -13.63 5.19 -14.25
C VAL A 25 -15.10 4.78 -14.26
N ARG A 26 -15.44 3.71 -15.00
CA ARG A 26 -16.82 3.24 -15.17
C ARG A 26 -17.00 1.79 -14.78
N ASP A 27 -18.05 1.52 -14.00
CA ASP A 27 -18.59 0.20 -13.68
C ASP A 27 -17.57 -0.83 -13.17
N GLY A 28 -16.44 -0.35 -12.63
CA GLY A 28 -15.31 -1.19 -12.28
C GLY A 28 -14.66 -1.89 -13.48
N ARG A 29 -14.91 -1.48 -14.73
CA ARG A 29 -14.52 -2.23 -15.94
C ARG A 29 -13.66 -1.44 -16.92
N GLU A 30 -13.81 -0.13 -16.94
CA GLU A 30 -13.17 0.75 -17.91
C GLU A 30 -12.48 1.92 -17.19
N ILE A 31 -11.30 2.28 -17.70
CA ILE A 31 -10.60 3.54 -17.38
C ILE A 31 -10.37 4.25 -18.71
N VAL A 32 -11.02 5.40 -18.90
CA VAL A 32 -10.75 6.31 -20.01
C VAL A 32 -9.75 7.36 -19.53
N VAL A 33 -8.69 7.57 -20.30
CA VAL A 33 -7.59 8.49 -19.97
C VAL A 33 -7.56 9.61 -21.00
N ASP A 34 -7.65 10.85 -20.53
CA ASP A 34 -7.47 12.06 -21.31
C ASP A 34 -6.25 12.82 -20.76
N PRO A 35 -5.03 12.46 -21.22
CA PRO A 35 -3.80 13.02 -20.66
C PRO A 35 -3.67 14.50 -21.01
N ALA A 36 -3.10 15.29 -20.10
CA ALA A 36 -2.76 16.68 -20.41
C ALA A 36 -1.74 16.73 -21.56
N PRO A 37 -1.74 17.78 -22.42
CA PRO A 37 -0.90 17.83 -23.62
C PRO A 37 0.60 17.59 -23.39
N GLU A 38 1.12 18.00 -22.22
CA GLU A 38 2.54 17.87 -21.85
C GLU A 38 2.81 16.72 -20.87
N ALA A 39 1.79 15.94 -20.49
CA ALA A 39 1.94 14.85 -19.56
C ALA A 39 2.69 13.68 -20.21
N GLY A 40 3.93 13.46 -19.78
CA GLY A 40 4.70 12.30 -20.22
C GLY A 40 4.02 10.98 -19.88
N GLU A 41 4.15 9.98 -20.75
CA GLU A 41 3.44 8.69 -20.62
C GLU A 41 3.58 8.01 -19.26
N ARG A 42 4.78 8.04 -18.68
CA ARG A 42 5.05 7.47 -17.36
C ARG A 42 4.24 8.12 -16.24
N VAL A 43 3.95 9.41 -16.39
CA VAL A 43 3.20 10.20 -15.40
C VAL A 43 1.78 9.69 -15.32
N TYR A 44 1.00 9.75 -16.40
CA TYR A 44 -0.40 9.32 -16.33
C TYR A 44 -0.52 7.81 -16.08
N ARG A 45 0.40 6.97 -16.58
CA ARG A 45 0.42 5.53 -16.25
C ARG A 45 0.59 5.27 -14.75
N ASN A 46 1.42 6.05 -14.05
CA ASN A 46 1.53 5.95 -12.60
C ASN A 46 0.20 6.26 -11.90
N PHE A 47 -0.53 7.29 -12.36
CA PHE A 47 -1.86 7.60 -11.83
C PHE A 47 -2.88 6.50 -12.14
N VAL A 48 -2.86 5.95 -13.36
CA VAL A 48 -3.66 4.77 -13.73
C VAL A 48 -3.41 3.61 -12.77
N SER A 49 -2.15 3.21 -12.57
CA SER A 49 -1.77 2.08 -11.71
C SER A 49 -1.92 2.32 -10.20
N GLY A 50 -2.16 3.57 -9.78
CA GLY A 50 -2.29 3.97 -8.39
C GLY A 50 -3.72 4.41 -8.07
N PRO A 51 -3.96 5.72 -7.82
CA PRO A 51 -5.25 6.21 -7.35
C PRO A 51 -6.43 5.88 -8.29
N VAL A 52 -6.24 5.86 -9.61
CA VAL A 52 -7.33 5.58 -10.56
C VAL A 52 -7.74 4.10 -10.51
N LEU A 53 -6.76 3.18 -10.47
CA LEU A 53 -7.03 1.75 -10.28
C LEU A 53 -7.70 1.48 -8.92
N SER A 54 -7.31 2.20 -7.87
CA SER A 54 -7.96 2.09 -6.55
C SER A 54 -9.47 2.34 -6.65
N VAL A 55 -9.88 3.40 -7.36
CA VAL A 55 -11.31 3.70 -7.56
C VAL A 55 -12.02 2.60 -8.35
N LEU A 56 -11.39 2.08 -9.41
CA LEU A 56 -11.94 0.96 -10.18
C LEU A 56 -12.16 -0.28 -9.32
N LEU A 57 -11.19 -0.63 -8.48
CA LEU A 57 -11.29 -1.79 -7.60
C LEU A 57 -12.30 -1.57 -6.46
N GLN A 58 -12.46 -0.34 -5.98
CA GLN A 58 -13.53 0.02 -5.04
C GLN A 58 -14.92 -0.16 -5.66
N GLN A 59 -15.13 0.21 -6.93
CA GLN A 59 -16.37 -0.07 -7.66
C GLN A 59 -16.64 -1.59 -7.80
N ARG A 60 -15.60 -2.43 -7.70
CA ARG A 60 -15.70 -3.89 -7.65
C ARG A 60 -15.90 -4.45 -6.24
N GLY A 61 -16.00 -3.61 -5.22
CA GLY A 61 -16.21 -4.04 -3.84
C GLY A 61 -14.93 -4.45 -3.09
N PHE A 62 -13.74 -4.09 -3.57
CA PHE A 62 -12.50 -4.31 -2.80
C PHE A 62 -12.30 -3.21 -1.76
N LEU A 63 -11.75 -3.58 -0.61
CA LEU A 63 -11.12 -2.65 0.31
C LEU A 63 -9.71 -2.33 -0.21
N ILE A 64 -9.40 -1.05 -0.39
CA ILE A 64 -8.10 -0.63 -0.93
C ILE A 64 -7.27 0.07 0.12
N LEU A 65 -6.33 -0.67 0.71
CA LEU A 65 -5.37 -0.14 1.67
C LEU A 65 -4.20 0.51 0.93
N HIS A 66 -3.85 1.74 1.31
CA HIS A 66 -2.62 2.40 0.88
C HIS A 66 -1.45 1.80 1.67
N ALA A 67 -1.02 0.64 1.20
CA ALA A 67 -0.12 -0.26 1.86
C ALA A 67 0.88 -0.89 0.90
N SER A 68 1.90 -1.51 1.46
CA SER A 68 2.79 -2.42 0.73
C SER A 68 2.68 -3.79 1.37
N ALA A 69 2.77 -4.86 0.60
CA ALA A 69 2.60 -6.22 1.10
C ALA A 69 3.62 -7.18 0.49
N VAL A 70 4.16 -8.06 1.33
CA VAL A 70 5.02 -9.18 0.93
C VAL A 70 4.41 -10.50 1.39
N SER A 71 4.86 -11.60 0.80
CA SER A 71 4.49 -12.94 1.20
C SER A 71 5.50 -13.48 2.19
N VAL A 72 5.02 -13.91 3.35
CA VAL A 72 5.80 -14.64 4.35
C VAL A 72 5.00 -15.88 4.72
N CYS A 73 5.63 -17.05 4.64
CA CYS A 73 4.99 -18.35 4.94
C CYS A 73 3.64 -18.56 4.23
N GLY A 74 3.49 -18.09 2.98
CA GLY A 74 2.28 -18.25 2.18
C GLY A 74 1.12 -17.32 2.54
N MET A 75 1.34 -16.34 3.41
CA MET A 75 0.36 -15.29 3.76
C MET A 75 0.86 -13.92 3.33
N ALA A 76 -0.05 -13.00 3.04
CA ALA A 76 0.28 -11.60 2.84
C ALA A 76 0.50 -10.89 4.18
N VAL A 77 1.60 -10.17 4.28
CA VAL A 77 1.96 -9.30 5.41
C VAL A 77 1.98 -7.86 4.89
N ALA A 78 1.07 -7.03 5.40
CA ALA A 78 0.88 -5.66 4.90
C ALA A 78 1.45 -4.61 5.87
N PHE A 79 2.01 -3.56 5.31
CA PHE A 79 2.56 -2.40 6.02
C PHE A 79 1.68 -1.19 5.74
N LEU A 80 1.01 -0.67 6.77
CA LEU A 80 0.20 0.55 6.74
C LEU A 80 0.93 1.69 7.44
N GLY A 81 0.55 2.91 7.11
CA GLY A 81 1.06 4.09 7.79
C GLY A 81 1.07 5.32 6.88
N PRO A 82 1.40 6.49 7.43
CA PRO A 82 1.39 7.73 6.69
C PRO A 82 2.34 7.72 5.48
N LYS A 83 2.09 8.64 4.54
CA LYS A 83 3.00 8.84 3.40
C LYS A 83 4.40 9.18 3.91
N GLY A 84 5.41 8.54 3.33
CA GLY A 84 6.81 8.76 3.72
C GLY A 84 7.28 7.97 4.96
N TRP A 85 6.41 7.20 5.62
CA TRP A 85 6.82 6.40 6.80
C TRP A 85 7.48 5.06 6.44
N GLY A 86 7.67 4.79 5.15
CA GLY A 86 8.53 3.70 4.68
C GLY A 86 7.82 2.38 4.39
N LYS A 87 6.51 2.35 4.11
CA LYS A 87 5.79 1.12 3.72
C LYS A 87 6.49 0.34 2.61
N SER A 88 6.75 1.00 1.48
CA SER A 88 7.46 0.42 0.34
C SER A 88 8.90 0.06 0.70
N THR A 89 9.55 0.84 1.56
CA THR A 89 10.92 0.59 2.02
C THR A 89 11.01 -0.67 2.90
N THR A 90 10.07 -0.86 3.81
CA THR A 90 9.97 -2.06 4.65
C THR A 90 9.66 -3.30 3.80
N ALA A 91 8.72 -3.19 2.86
CA ALA A 91 8.46 -4.25 1.89
C ALA A 91 9.69 -4.58 1.04
N ALA A 92 10.43 -3.56 0.58
CA ALA A 92 11.65 -3.76 -0.19
C ALA A 92 12.76 -4.44 0.62
N ALA A 93 12.91 -4.10 1.91
CA ALA A 93 13.88 -4.74 2.79
C ALA A 93 13.58 -6.23 2.99
N LEU A 94 12.30 -6.61 3.21
CA LEU A 94 11.90 -8.02 3.26
C LEU A 94 12.05 -8.71 1.90
N HIS A 95 11.75 -8.01 0.82
CA HIS A 95 11.93 -8.54 -0.53
C HIS A 95 13.38 -8.84 -0.87
N ALA A 96 14.31 -7.95 -0.48
CA ALA A 96 15.75 -8.18 -0.61
C ALA A 96 16.25 -9.37 0.23
N ARG A 97 15.50 -9.77 1.26
CA ARG A 97 15.75 -10.97 2.07
C ARG A 97 15.10 -12.23 1.53
N GLY A 98 14.43 -12.16 0.37
CA GLY A 98 13.85 -13.31 -0.33
C GLY A 98 12.34 -13.47 -0.17
N HIS A 99 11.66 -12.57 0.56
CA HIS A 99 10.21 -12.63 0.68
C HIS A 99 9.53 -12.08 -0.59
N PRO A 100 8.66 -12.84 -1.27
CA PRO A 100 8.07 -12.38 -2.50
C PRO A 100 7.19 -11.12 -2.32
N LEU A 101 7.24 -10.17 -3.25
CA LEU A 101 6.34 -9.02 -3.28
C LEU A 101 4.92 -9.48 -3.65
N VAL A 102 3.92 -8.95 -2.95
CA VAL A 102 2.49 -9.15 -3.29
C VAL A 102 1.91 -7.88 -3.91
N ALA A 103 2.14 -6.73 -3.29
CA ALA A 103 1.65 -5.44 -3.77
C ALA A 103 2.50 -4.29 -3.20
N ASP A 104 2.53 -3.16 -3.90
CA ASP A 104 3.06 -1.90 -3.39
C ASP A 104 2.14 -0.76 -3.78
N ASP A 105 2.04 0.25 -2.89
CA ASP A 105 1.15 1.41 -3.01
C ASP A 105 -0.33 1.01 -2.86
N VAL A 106 -0.87 0.20 -3.77
CA VAL A 106 -2.28 -0.25 -3.83
C VAL A 106 -2.40 -1.71 -3.40
N THR A 107 -2.82 -1.96 -2.16
CA THR A 107 -3.10 -3.31 -1.64
C THR A 107 -4.61 -3.56 -1.63
N ALA A 108 -5.08 -4.37 -2.58
CA ALA A 108 -6.49 -4.69 -2.74
C ALA A 108 -6.89 -5.92 -1.92
N VAL A 109 -7.82 -5.74 -1.00
CA VAL A 109 -8.29 -6.77 -0.06
C VAL A 109 -9.75 -7.08 -0.34
N ARG A 110 -10.06 -8.36 -0.54
CA ARG A 110 -11.42 -8.88 -0.59
C ARG A 110 -11.84 -9.33 0.80
N THR A 111 -13.03 -8.91 1.24
CA THR A 111 -13.53 -9.12 2.61
C THR A 111 -14.97 -9.66 2.65
N ASP A 112 -15.57 -9.98 1.50
CA ASP A 112 -16.97 -10.35 1.33
C ASP A 112 -17.24 -11.87 1.39
N GLU A 113 -16.18 -12.68 1.42
CA GLU A 113 -16.26 -14.13 1.57
C GLU A 113 -16.37 -14.52 3.06
N THR A 114 -17.01 -15.65 3.37
CA THR A 114 -17.10 -16.21 4.74
C THR A 114 -15.75 -16.68 5.32
N GLY A 115 -14.65 -16.38 4.62
CA GLY A 115 -13.29 -16.76 4.97
C GLY A 115 -12.45 -15.56 5.39
N PRO A 116 -11.17 -15.79 5.71
CA PRO A 116 -10.26 -14.71 6.08
C PRO A 116 -10.10 -13.72 4.90
N PRO A 117 -9.84 -12.43 5.16
CA PRO A 117 -9.57 -11.45 4.12
C PRO A 117 -8.44 -11.90 3.20
N VAL A 118 -8.58 -11.64 1.90
CA VAL A 118 -7.64 -12.10 0.87
C VAL A 118 -7.06 -10.91 0.12
N VAL A 119 -5.74 -10.82 0.03
CA VAL A 119 -5.01 -9.81 -0.75
C VAL A 119 -4.86 -10.29 -2.19
N SER A 120 -5.25 -9.45 -3.14
CA SER A 120 -4.99 -9.67 -4.57
C SER A 120 -3.61 -9.13 -4.96
N PRO A 121 -2.93 -9.78 -5.93
CA PRO A 121 -1.63 -9.34 -6.40
C PRO A 121 -1.73 -7.94 -7.06
N GLY A 122 -0.77 -7.07 -6.73
CA GLY A 122 -0.67 -5.70 -7.24
C GLY A 122 0.22 -5.57 -8.47
N ALA A 123 0.79 -4.38 -8.68
CA ALA A 123 1.82 -4.19 -9.71
C ALA A 123 3.15 -4.81 -9.25
N PRO A 124 3.91 -5.54 -10.10
CA PRO A 124 5.16 -6.19 -9.70
C PRO A 124 6.34 -5.21 -9.69
N GLN A 125 6.22 -4.13 -8.93
CA GLN A 125 7.21 -3.07 -8.81
C GLN A 125 7.14 -2.39 -7.44
N LEU A 126 8.27 -1.85 -6.99
CA LEU A 126 8.40 -1.06 -5.77
C LEU A 126 8.66 0.42 -6.11
N LYS A 127 7.93 1.33 -5.48
CA LYS A 127 8.08 2.79 -5.65
C LYS A 127 8.91 3.38 -4.51
N LEU A 128 10.23 3.43 -4.71
CA LEU A 128 11.21 3.76 -3.67
C LEU A 128 11.79 5.16 -3.84
N TRP A 129 12.17 5.81 -2.73
CA TRP A 129 13.04 6.98 -2.80
C TRP A 129 14.48 6.56 -3.08
N PRO A 130 15.32 7.42 -3.69
CA PRO A 130 16.71 7.08 -3.99
C PRO A 130 17.49 6.55 -2.79
N GLU A 131 17.30 7.12 -1.61
CA GLU A 131 17.98 6.70 -0.39
C GLU A 131 17.59 5.26 0.01
N ALA A 132 16.32 4.89 -0.21
CA ALA A 132 15.87 3.52 0.03
C ALA A 132 16.47 2.54 -0.98
N VAL A 133 16.64 2.94 -2.25
CA VAL A 133 17.32 2.12 -3.27
C VAL A 133 18.80 1.93 -2.87
N ALA A 134 19.48 3.02 -2.53
CA ALA A 134 20.88 2.99 -2.09
C ALA A 134 21.08 2.12 -0.84
N SER A 135 20.14 2.13 0.11
CA SER A 135 20.21 1.28 1.30
C SER A 135 20.10 -0.22 1.00
N LEU A 136 19.61 -0.60 -0.18
CA LEU A 136 19.57 -1.98 -0.66
C LEU A 136 20.85 -2.37 -1.42
N GLY A 137 21.82 -1.45 -1.55
CA GLY A 137 23.06 -1.67 -2.29
C GLY A 137 22.93 -1.48 -3.81
N GLU A 138 21.85 -0.86 -4.28
CA GLU A 138 21.59 -0.57 -5.70
C GLU A 138 21.85 0.91 -6.01
N ASP A 139 22.24 1.23 -7.25
CA ASP A 139 22.35 2.61 -7.71
C ASP A 139 20.96 3.16 -8.11
N PRO A 140 20.46 4.23 -7.47
CA PRO A 140 19.20 4.85 -7.87
C PRO A 140 19.16 5.33 -9.31
N ASP A 141 20.30 5.69 -9.91
CA ASP A 141 20.35 6.25 -11.27
C ASP A 141 20.20 5.18 -12.36
N ASP A 142 20.38 3.90 -12.01
CA ASP A 142 20.05 2.76 -12.88
C ASP A 142 18.54 2.50 -12.98
N LEU A 143 17.74 3.11 -12.09
CA LEU A 143 16.29 2.92 -12.05
C LEU A 143 15.53 4.10 -12.67
N PRO A 144 14.42 3.82 -13.40
CA PRO A 144 13.60 4.86 -13.98
C PRO A 144 12.92 5.70 -12.87
N ARG A 145 12.92 7.03 -13.06
CA ARG A 145 12.10 7.94 -12.25
C ARG A 145 10.61 7.68 -12.47
N LEU A 146 9.84 7.74 -11.40
CA LEU A 146 8.38 7.63 -11.41
C LEU A 146 7.72 8.85 -12.05
N HIS A 147 8.31 10.03 -11.86
CA HIS A 147 7.84 11.31 -12.39
C HIS A 147 9.04 12.24 -12.62
N PRO A 148 9.03 13.14 -13.62
CA PRO A 148 10.10 14.11 -13.80
C PRO A 148 10.40 14.95 -12.55
N ASP A 149 9.34 15.42 -11.88
CA ASP A 149 9.43 16.28 -10.68
C ASP A 149 9.62 15.53 -9.35
N PHE A 150 9.61 14.19 -9.36
CA PHE A 150 9.83 13.40 -8.14
C PHE A 150 11.05 12.51 -8.29
N GLN A 151 11.87 12.46 -7.24
CA GLN A 151 13.05 11.62 -7.25
C GLN A 151 12.74 10.13 -7.05
N LYS A 152 11.50 9.78 -6.70
CA LYS A 152 11.11 8.36 -6.55
C LYS A 152 11.43 7.55 -7.79
N ARG A 153 12.02 6.38 -7.57
CA ARG A 153 12.39 5.37 -8.56
C ARG A 153 11.35 4.26 -8.60
N THR A 154 11.21 3.64 -9.76
CA THR A 154 10.43 2.42 -9.95
C THR A 154 11.41 1.26 -10.05
N ARG A 155 11.42 0.39 -9.04
CA ARG A 155 12.24 -0.82 -9.01
C ARG A 155 11.39 -2.02 -9.44
N PRO A 156 11.64 -2.65 -10.60
CA PRO A 156 10.94 -3.86 -10.98
C PRO A 156 11.13 -4.97 -9.95
N ALA A 157 10.10 -5.79 -9.73
CA ALA A 157 10.13 -6.89 -8.78
C ALA A 157 9.53 -8.18 -9.39
N MET A 158 9.64 -8.36 -10.71
CA MET A 158 9.10 -9.54 -11.41
C MET A 158 9.68 -10.85 -10.86
N ALA A 159 10.99 -10.86 -10.60
CA ALA A 159 11.63 -11.93 -9.86
C ALA A 159 11.26 -11.81 -8.39
N GLY A 160 10.63 -12.85 -7.83
CA GLY A 160 10.10 -12.81 -6.47
C GLY A 160 8.80 -12.00 -6.34
N PHE A 161 7.90 -12.07 -7.33
CA PHE A 161 6.52 -11.60 -7.22
C PHE A 161 5.55 -12.76 -7.06
N VAL A 162 4.48 -12.57 -6.27
CA VAL A 162 3.39 -13.54 -6.14
C VAL A 162 2.25 -13.16 -7.10
N PRO A 163 1.95 -13.97 -8.14
CA PRO A 163 0.88 -13.67 -9.10
C PRO A 163 -0.50 -14.18 -8.66
N SER A 164 -0.61 -14.79 -7.48
CA SER A 164 -1.85 -15.34 -6.92
C SER A 164 -2.28 -14.59 -5.67
N SER A 165 -3.58 -14.61 -5.39
CA SER A 165 -4.12 -14.03 -4.16
C SER A 165 -3.69 -14.85 -2.92
N LEU A 166 -3.46 -14.16 -1.80
CA LEU A 166 -3.02 -14.76 -0.53
C LEU A 166 -3.90 -14.30 0.63
N PRO A 167 -4.14 -15.14 1.66
CA PRO A 167 -4.79 -14.69 2.88
C PRO A 167 -3.97 -13.57 3.54
N LEU A 168 -4.64 -12.53 4.04
CA LEU A 168 -4.02 -11.46 4.81
C LEU A 168 -3.76 -11.98 6.22
N GLY A 169 -2.50 -12.28 6.55
CA GLY A 169 -2.14 -12.89 7.84
C GLY A 169 -1.77 -11.87 8.92
N ARG A 170 -1.17 -10.74 8.53
CA ARG A 170 -0.68 -9.74 9.48
C ARG A 170 -0.71 -8.34 8.88
N VAL A 171 -1.04 -7.36 9.71
CA VAL A 171 -0.92 -5.95 9.37
C VAL A 171 0.00 -5.25 10.37
N TYR A 172 1.01 -4.54 9.89
CA TYR A 172 1.84 -3.66 10.70
C TYR A 172 1.51 -2.20 10.42
N LEU A 173 1.10 -1.48 11.44
CA LEU A 173 1.08 -0.02 11.42
C LEU A 173 2.50 0.48 11.69
N LEU A 174 3.06 1.24 10.76
CA LEU A 174 4.38 1.83 10.94
C LEU A 174 4.30 3.01 11.92
N GLY A 175 5.20 2.98 12.90
CA GLY A 175 5.45 3.99 13.91
C GLY A 175 6.88 4.53 13.80
N VAL A 176 7.05 5.84 13.97
CA VAL A 176 8.40 6.44 14.09
C VAL A 176 8.74 6.63 15.57
N LEU A 177 9.89 6.13 15.98
CA LEU A 177 10.47 6.39 17.30
C LEU A 177 11.10 7.79 17.35
N GLY A 178 10.94 8.46 18.49
CA GLY A 178 11.64 9.71 18.78
C GLY A 178 13.12 9.51 19.08
N ASP A 179 13.88 10.60 19.08
CA ASP A 179 15.30 10.57 19.43
C ASP A 179 15.49 10.02 20.86
N GLY A 180 16.32 8.98 21.00
CA GLY A 180 16.57 8.32 22.29
C GLY A 180 15.55 7.25 22.69
N GLU A 181 14.49 6.99 21.91
CA GLU A 181 13.48 5.96 22.21
C GLU A 181 13.92 4.53 21.83
N GLY A 182 15.08 4.05 22.28
CA GLY A 182 15.50 2.64 22.12
C GLY A 182 15.49 2.09 20.68
N GLY A 183 15.56 0.76 20.55
CA GLY A 183 15.55 0.07 19.24
C GLY A 183 14.15 -0.20 18.70
N ALA A 184 14.08 -0.68 17.45
CA ALA A 184 12.84 -1.08 16.81
C ALA A 184 12.09 -2.15 17.63
N ARG A 185 10.76 -2.04 17.71
CA ARG A 185 9.89 -2.98 18.43
C ARG A 185 8.51 -3.08 17.79
N ILE A 186 7.80 -4.16 18.09
CA ILE A 186 6.42 -4.37 17.69
C ILE A 186 5.57 -4.43 18.96
N ASP A 187 4.71 -3.43 19.13
CA ASP A 187 3.74 -3.38 20.23
C ASP A 187 2.37 -3.91 19.73
N PRO A 188 1.55 -4.58 20.55
CA PRO A 188 0.19 -4.95 20.15
C PRO A 188 -0.65 -3.72 19.79
N LEU A 189 -1.43 -3.80 18.70
CA LEU A 189 -2.35 -2.74 18.31
C LEU A 189 -3.80 -3.15 18.62
N GLY A 190 -4.46 -2.39 19.48
CA GLY A 190 -5.85 -2.68 19.86
C GLY A 190 -6.81 -2.52 18.67
N PRO A 191 -7.92 -3.27 18.63
CA PRO A 191 -8.83 -3.31 17.49
C PRO A 191 -9.45 -1.95 17.15
N GLN A 192 -9.72 -1.11 18.15
CA GLN A 192 -10.25 0.25 17.94
C GLN A 192 -9.25 1.12 17.15
N GLN A 193 -7.97 1.07 17.51
CA GLN A 193 -6.94 1.83 16.81
C GLN A 193 -6.67 1.22 15.43
N ALA A 194 -6.65 -0.11 15.31
CA ALA A 194 -6.52 -0.81 14.03
C ALA A 194 -7.64 -0.41 13.04
N LEU A 195 -8.87 -0.27 13.52
CA LEU A 195 -10.01 0.17 12.71
C LEU A 195 -9.85 1.60 12.23
N VAL A 196 -9.53 2.53 13.14
CA VAL A 196 -9.29 3.95 12.79
C VAL A 196 -8.18 4.07 11.75
N GLU A 197 -7.08 3.35 11.93
CA GLU A 197 -5.93 3.42 11.03
C GLU A 197 -6.18 2.72 9.69
N SER A 198 -6.99 1.65 9.66
CA SER A 198 -7.44 1.03 8.40
C SER A 198 -8.31 1.97 7.58
N VAL A 199 -9.23 2.69 8.24
CA VAL A 199 -10.07 3.72 7.59
C VAL A 199 -9.20 4.88 7.10
N ARG A 200 -8.31 5.40 7.95
CA ARG A 200 -7.40 6.52 7.63
C ARG A 200 -6.51 6.21 6.44
N HIS A 201 -6.02 4.98 6.33
CA HIS A 201 -5.08 4.56 5.30
C HIS A 201 -5.74 3.81 4.14
N THR A 202 -7.02 4.06 3.88
CA THR A 202 -7.67 3.67 2.61
C THR A 202 -7.48 4.77 1.56
N PHE A 203 -7.24 4.40 0.29
CA PHE A 203 -7.22 5.37 -0.80
C PHE A 203 -8.55 6.08 -0.96
N GLY A 204 -8.54 7.42 -1.07
CA GLY A 204 -9.75 8.21 -1.34
C GLY A 204 -10.77 8.17 -0.19
N SER A 205 -10.31 7.96 1.06
CA SER A 205 -11.17 7.83 2.24
C SER A 205 -12.18 8.98 2.38
N GLU A 206 -11.78 10.22 2.11
CA GLU A 206 -12.67 11.40 2.14
C GLU A 206 -13.80 11.32 1.11
N ALA A 207 -13.48 10.90 -0.13
CA ALA A 207 -14.47 10.74 -1.20
C ALA A 207 -15.41 9.54 -0.94
N LEU A 208 -14.88 8.43 -0.43
CA LEU A 208 -15.67 7.22 -0.08
C LEU A 208 -16.66 7.47 1.05
N ILE A 209 -16.25 8.22 2.07
CA ILE A 209 -17.14 8.61 3.17
C ILE A 209 -18.30 9.45 2.64
N ALA A 210 -18.02 10.37 1.70
CA ALA A 210 -19.04 11.26 1.12
C ALA A 210 -20.12 10.54 0.29
N VAL A 211 -19.83 9.39 -0.33
CA VAL A 211 -20.79 8.62 -1.16
C VAL A 211 -21.51 7.49 -0.41
N GLY A 212 -21.47 7.49 0.93
CA GLY A 212 -22.23 6.56 1.77
C GLY A 212 -21.41 5.41 2.36
N GLY A 213 -20.20 5.71 2.85
CA GLY A 213 -19.12 4.82 3.32
C GLY A 213 -19.40 3.70 4.34
N SER A 214 -20.65 3.30 4.54
CA SER A 214 -21.04 2.12 5.32
C SER A 214 -20.37 0.82 4.85
N PRO A 215 -20.34 0.46 3.54
CA PRO A 215 -19.65 -0.74 3.08
C PRO A 215 -18.16 -0.73 3.42
N HIS A 216 -17.49 0.42 3.24
CA HIS A 216 -16.06 0.60 3.54
C HIS A 216 -15.75 0.36 5.02
N PHE A 217 -16.54 0.94 5.92
CA PHE A 217 -16.38 0.72 7.35
C PHE A 217 -16.52 -0.76 7.73
N PHE A 218 -17.51 -1.47 7.17
CA PHE A 218 -17.68 -2.91 7.40
C PHE A 218 -16.52 -3.75 6.85
N GLN A 219 -15.95 -3.37 5.70
CA GLN A 219 -14.75 -4.04 5.18
C GLN A 219 -13.56 -3.86 6.12
N CYS A 220 -13.32 -2.63 6.63
CA CYS A 220 -12.26 -2.39 7.61
C CYS A 220 -12.49 -3.18 8.90
N ALA A 221 -13.72 -3.20 9.41
CA ALA A 221 -14.07 -3.99 10.60
C ALA A 221 -13.87 -5.50 10.37
N ASN A 222 -14.21 -6.02 9.19
CA ASN A 222 -13.97 -7.41 8.83
C ASN A 222 -12.47 -7.74 8.87
N VAL A 223 -11.61 -6.88 8.32
CA VAL A 223 -10.15 -7.07 8.40
C VAL A 223 -9.67 -7.08 9.84
N VAL A 224 -10.07 -6.10 10.65
CA VAL A 224 -9.65 -5.99 12.06
C VAL A 224 -10.11 -7.19 12.91
N ASN A 225 -11.26 -7.77 12.61
CA ASN A 225 -11.79 -8.92 13.34
C ASN A 225 -11.12 -10.25 12.95
N ASN A 226 -10.48 -10.33 11.77
CA ASN A 226 -9.91 -11.57 11.24
C ASN A 226 -8.37 -11.55 11.13
N VAL A 227 -7.75 -10.39 11.33
CA VAL A 227 -6.31 -10.19 11.11
C VAL A 227 -5.70 -9.52 12.32
N THR A 228 -4.55 -10.01 12.77
CA THR A 228 -3.82 -9.39 13.87
C THR A 228 -3.05 -8.16 13.40
N PHE A 229 -3.10 -7.11 14.20
CA PHE A 229 -2.37 -5.87 13.95
C PHE A 229 -1.22 -5.70 14.96
N GLY A 230 -0.06 -5.31 14.46
CA GLY A 230 1.09 -4.88 15.26
C GLY A 230 1.44 -3.42 14.98
N HIS A 231 1.89 -2.70 15.99
CA HIS A 231 2.47 -1.37 15.84
C HIS A 231 3.99 -1.50 15.75
N LEU A 232 4.51 -1.46 14.53
CA LEU A 232 5.94 -1.54 14.26
C LEU A 232 6.58 -0.16 14.45
N ARG A 233 7.12 0.10 15.64
CA ARG A 233 7.81 1.35 15.97
C ARG A 233 9.29 1.18 15.69
N ARG A 234 9.84 2.05 14.83
CA ARG A 234 11.24 1.99 14.40
C ARG A 234 11.85 3.38 14.21
N PRO A 235 13.18 3.52 14.24
CA PRO A 235 13.83 4.76 13.83
C PRO A 235 13.63 5.04 12.33
N ARG A 236 13.78 6.30 11.90
CA ARG A 236 13.73 6.63 10.46
C ARG A 236 14.95 6.14 9.68
N SER A 237 16.03 5.82 10.39
CA SER A 237 17.30 5.37 9.81
C SER A 237 17.09 4.19 8.85
N LEU A 238 17.69 4.30 7.67
CA LEU A 238 17.69 3.20 6.69
C LEU A 238 18.74 2.14 7.02
N ALA A 239 19.74 2.48 7.85
CA ALA A 239 20.77 1.52 8.28
C ALA A 239 20.19 0.37 9.12
N GLU A 240 19.07 0.61 9.79
CA GLU A 240 18.40 -0.36 10.67
C GLU A 240 17.34 -1.22 9.93
N LEU A 241 17.18 -1.06 8.61
CA LEU A 241 16.14 -1.78 7.86
C LEU A 241 16.28 -3.30 7.95
N SER A 242 17.51 -3.81 7.93
CA SER A 242 17.79 -5.24 8.10
C SER A 242 17.34 -5.76 9.46
N GLU A 243 17.53 -4.96 10.52
CA GLU A 243 17.09 -5.31 11.87
C GLU A 243 15.56 -5.27 11.99
N VAL A 244 14.93 -4.25 11.39
CA VAL A 244 13.46 -4.15 11.30
C VAL A 244 12.86 -5.34 10.57
N ALA A 245 13.46 -5.76 9.45
CA ALA A 245 13.00 -6.92 8.70
C ALA A 245 13.12 -8.22 9.52
N ARG A 246 14.25 -8.41 10.22
CA ARG A 246 14.44 -9.56 11.13
C ARG A 246 13.42 -9.56 12.26
N LEU A 247 13.14 -8.40 12.85
CA LEU A 247 12.13 -8.26 13.89
C LEU A 247 10.73 -8.68 13.41
N ILE A 248 10.36 -8.33 12.16
CA ILE A 248 9.10 -8.76 11.55
C ILE A 248 9.09 -10.28 11.34
N GLU A 249 10.17 -10.86 10.82
CA GLU A 249 10.30 -12.31 10.63
C GLU A 249 10.12 -13.06 11.97
N GLU A 250 10.82 -12.61 13.02
CA GLU A 250 10.73 -13.19 14.37
C GLU A 250 9.34 -13.05 14.99
N ASP A 251 8.64 -11.94 14.75
CA ASP A 251 7.26 -11.75 15.20
C ASP A 251 6.31 -12.73 14.48
N LEU A 252 6.48 -12.93 13.17
CA LEU A 252 5.65 -13.84 12.38
C LEU A 252 5.85 -15.32 12.74
N GLU A 253 7.01 -15.70 13.27
CA GLU A 253 7.28 -17.06 13.76
C GLU A 253 6.62 -17.36 15.13
N ARG A 254 6.25 -16.34 15.89
CA ARG A 254 5.63 -16.55 17.22
C ARG A 254 4.19 -17.05 17.05
N PRO A 255 3.78 -18.12 17.75
CA PRO A 255 2.39 -18.52 17.79
C PRO A 255 1.56 -17.43 18.47
N HIS A 256 0.66 -16.82 17.73
CA HIS A 256 -0.25 -15.83 18.26
C HIS A 256 -1.52 -16.54 18.73
N SER A 257 -1.74 -16.54 20.05
CA SER A 257 -3.01 -16.98 20.64
C SER A 257 -4.13 -16.09 20.14
N SER A 258 -5.01 -16.65 19.32
CA SER A 258 -6.28 -16.06 18.91
C SER A 258 -7.21 -15.82 20.10
#